data_AF-A0AAT9R341-F1
#
_entry.id   AF-A0AAT9R341-F1
#
_cell.length_a   1.000
_cell.length_b   1.000
_cell.length_c   1.000
_cell.angle_alpha   90.00
_cell.angle_beta   90.00
_cell.angle_gamma   90.00
#
_symmetry.space_group_name_H-M   'P 1'
#
loop_
_entity.id
_entity.type
_entity.pdbx_description
1 polymer ?
#
loop_
_entity_poly.entity_id
_entity_poly.type
_entity_poly.pdbx_seq_one_letter_code
_entity_poly.pdbx_strand_id
1 'polypeptide(L)' 'MREIFAGMPWWVKWIAVPVIALLVFGGLIVSVVQVVVGLLFKVLVFVALVGGLIYVVRKFTAGSSSRGDW' A
#
# COMPACT_ATOMS: atom_id res chain seq x y z
N MET A 1 -37.53 14.41 -16.66
CA MET A 1 -36.15 14.11 -16.20
C MET A 1 -35.68 14.91 -14.98
N ARG A 2 -36.08 16.17 -14.75
CA ARG A 2 -35.74 16.92 -13.52
C ARG A 2 -36.64 16.64 -12.30
N GLU A 3 -37.75 15.93 -12.48
CA GLU A 3 -38.78 15.73 -11.44
C GLU A 3 -38.57 14.49 -10.55
N ILE A 4 -37.67 13.57 -10.90
CA ILE A 4 -37.43 12.35 -10.08
C ILE A 4 -36.62 12.69 -8.81
N PHE A 5 -35.83 13.78 -8.84
CA PHE A 5 -34.97 14.19 -7.71
C PHE A 5 -35.45 15.48 -7.02
N ALA A 6 -36.50 16.12 -7.54
CA ALA A 6 -37.09 17.35 -7.03
C ALA A 6 -38.17 17.02 -5.99
N GLY A 7 -37.74 16.75 -4.76
CA GLY A 7 -38.63 16.41 -3.64
C GLY A 7 -38.01 15.43 -2.64
N MET A 8 -36.90 14.79 -3.00
CA MET A 8 -36.24 13.84 -2.09
C MET A 8 -35.59 14.54 -0.90
N PRO A 9 -35.80 14.03 0.34
CA PRO A 9 -35.25 14.60 1.56
C PRO A 9 -33.74 14.79 1.44
N TRP A 10 -33.21 15.93 1.89
CA TRP A 10 -31.78 16.25 1.81
C TRP A 10 -30.90 15.15 2.44
N TRP A 11 -31.38 14.53 3.51
CA TRP A 11 -30.73 13.40 4.19
C TRP A 11 -30.43 12.22 3.24
N VAL A 12 -31.34 11.89 2.32
CA VAL A 12 -31.16 10.77 1.38
C VAL A 12 -29.96 11.02 0.46
N LYS A 13 -29.81 12.25 -0.02
CA LYS A 13 -28.73 12.62 -0.95
C LYS A 13 -27.36 12.59 -0.26
N TRP A 14 -27.30 12.95 1.02
CA TRP A 14 -26.04 13.11 1.74
C TRP A 14 -25.64 11.90 2.60
N ILE A 15 -26.57 11.02 2.97
CA ILE A 15 -26.28 9.87 3.84
C ILE A 15 -26.60 8.56 3.15
N ALA A 16 -27.79 8.40 2.57
CA ALA A 16 -28.14 7.14 1.91
C ALA A 16 -27.24 6.86 0.69
N VAL A 17 -26.93 7.88 -0.12
CA VAL A 17 -26.04 7.71 -1.28
C VAL A 17 -24.62 7.29 -0.87
N PRO A 18 -23.93 7.96 0.08
CA PRO A 18 -22.62 7.49 0.55
C PRO A 18 -22.64 6.11 1.21
N VAL A 19 -23.67 5.79 1.99
CA VAL A 19 -23.80 4.46 2.63
C VAL A 19 -23.97 3.37 1.57
N ILE A 20 -24.83 3.59 0.57
CA ILE A 20 -25.00 2.65 -0.54
C ILE A 20 -23.71 2.53 -1.34
N ALA A 21 -23.01 3.64 -1.61
CA ALA A 21 -21.73 3.61 -2.28
C ALA A 21 -20.70 2.80 -1.48
N LEU A 22 -20.63 2.95 -0.16
CA LEU A 22 -19.78 2.13 0.70
C LEU A 22 -20.21 0.66 0.73
N LEU A 23 -21.50 0.34 0.66
CA LEU A 23 -21.95 -1.05 0.61
C LEU A 23 -21.61 -1.71 -0.74
N VAL A 24 -21.81 -0.98 -1.84
CA VAL A 24 -21.58 -1.49 -3.20
C VAL A 24 -20.09 -1.53 -3.52
N PHE A 25 -19.34 -0.48 -3.18
CA PHE A 25 -17.92 -0.35 -3.51
C PHE A 25 -16.99 -0.64 -2.34
N GLY A 26 -17.48 -0.87 -1.12
CA GLY A 26 -16.64 -1.06 0.07
C GLY A 26 -15.67 -2.22 -0.08
N GLY A 27 -16.11 -3.34 -0.67
CA GLY A 27 -15.23 -4.46 -0.97
C GLY A 27 -14.10 -4.10 -1.93
N LEU A 28 -14.39 -3.30 -2.97
CA LEU A 28 -13.40 -2.80 -3.93
C LEU A 28 -12.45 -1.77 -3.30
N ILE A 29 -12.97 -0.90 -2.42
CA ILE A 29 -12.15 0.07 -1.69
C ILE A 29 -11.18 -0.67 -0.77
N VAL A 30 -11.66 -1.63 0.01
CA VAL A 30 -10.84 -2.43 0.91
C VAL A 30 -9.80 -3.22 0.12
N SER A 31 -10.16 -3.84 -1.01
CA SER A 31 -9.21 -4.62 -1.81
C SER A 31 -8.08 -3.75 -2.36
N VAL A 32 -8.39 -2.56 -2.89
CA VAL A 32 -7.37 -1.62 -3.38
C VAL A 32 -6.46 -1.17 -2.24
N VAL A 33 -7.04 -0.81 -1.09
CA VAL A 33 -6.26 -0.41 0.10
C VAL A 33 -5.33 -1.54 0.55
N GLN A 34 -5.83 -2.78 0.61
CA GLN A 34 -5.00 -3.94 0.96
C GLN A 34 -3.87 -4.18 -0.04
N VAL A 35 -4.13 -4.03 -1.34
CA VAL A 35 -3.09 -4.16 -2.37
C VAL A 35 -2.01 -3.10 -2.20
N VAL A 36 -2.39 -1.82 -2.00
CA VAL A 36 -1.43 -0.72 -1.82
C VAL A 36 -0.58 -0.92 -0.57
N VAL A 37 -1.21 -1.23 0.56
CA VAL A 37 -0.50 -1.47 1.83
C VAL A 37 0.39 -2.72 1.72
N GLY A 38 -0.10 -3.80 1.13
CA GLY A 38 0.67 -5.02 0.91
C GLY A 38 1.86 -4.80 -0.02
N LEU A 39 1.70 -4.00 -1.07
CA LEU A 39 2.79 -3.62 -1.96
C LEU A 39 3.85 -2.80 -1.22
N LEU A 40 3.43 -1.81 -0.42
CA LEU A 40 4.34 -1.00 0.37
C LEU A 40 5.15 -1.86 1.35
N PHE A 41 4.49 -2.80 2.04
CA PHE A 41 5.17 -3.75 2.93
C PHE A 41 6.21 -4.60 2.17
N LYS A 42 5.85 -5.12 0.99
CA LYS A 42 6.79 -5.87 0.15
C LYS A 42 8.01 -5.04 -0.24
N VAL A 43 7.82 -3.75 -0.56
CA VAL A 43 8.93 -2.84 -0.87
C VAL A 43 9.85 -2.67 0.34
N LEU A 44 9.29 -2.45 1.54
CA LEU A 44 10.07 -2.35 2.77
C LEU A 44 10.87 -3.63 3.05
N VAL A 45 10.22 -4.79 2.93
CA VAL A 45 10.88 -6.10 3.09
C VAL A 45 11.99 -6.28 2.06
N PHE A 46 11.76 -5.93 0.80
CA PHE A 46 12.76 -6.03 -0.25
C PHE A 46 13.99 -5.17 0.07
N VAL A 47 13.79 -3.92 0.48
CA VAL A 47 14.88 -3.03 0.89
C VAL A 47 15.65 -3.60 2.08
N ALA A 48 14.96 -4.16 3.08
CA ALA A 48 15.59 -4.79 4.23
C ALA A 48 16.44 -6.01 3.83
N LEU A 49 15.94 -6.86 2.92
CA LEU A 49 16.67 -8.01 2.39
C LEU A 49 17.92 -7.59 1.61
N VAL A 50 17.79 -6.61 0.71
CA VAL A 50 18.92 -6.08 -0.06
C VAL A 50 19.96 -5.46 0.87
N GLY A 51 19.53 -4.64 1.83
CA GLY A 51 20.42 -4.05 2.83
C GLY A 51 21.14 -5.12 3.66
N GLY A 52 20.42 -6.15 4.10
CA GLY A 52 21.00 -7.30 4.81
C GLY A 52 22.03 -8.05 3.96
N LEU A 53 21.73 -8.30 2.68
CA LEU A 53 22.66 -8.94 1.77
C LEU A 53 23.93 -8.11 1.56
N ILE A 54 23.79 -6.79 1.32
CA ILE A 54 24.93 -5.88 1.18
C ILE A 54 25.79 -5.91 2.44
N TYR A 55 25.16 -5.89 3.62
CA TYR A 55 25.87 -5.99 4.89
C TYR A 55 26.67 -7.28 5.00
N VAL A 56 26.05 -8.42 4.69
CA VAL A 56 26.70 -9.74 4.68
C VAL A 56 27.90 -9.75 3.73
N VAL A 57 27.72 -9.34 2.47
CA VAL A 57 28.80 -9.31 1.47
C VAL A 57 29.95 -8.43 1.95
N ARG A 58 29.66 -7.20 2.40
CA ARG A 58 30.71 -6.29 2.91
C ARG A 58 31.44 -6.89 4.10
N LYS A 59 30.70 -7.51 5.03
CA LYS A 59 31.27 -8.12 6.23
C LYS A 59 32.27 -9.23 5.88
N PHE A 60 31.95 -10.05 4.89
CA PHE A 60 32.80 -11.17 4.49
C PHE A 60 33.92 -10.77 3.52
N THR A 61 33.70 -9.81 2.61
CA THR A 61 34.76 -9.33 1.69
C THR A 61 35.78 -8.42 2.39
N ALA A 62 35.36 -7.58 3.34
CA ALA A 62 36.29 -6.72 4.10
C ALA A 62 37.22 -7.51 5.03
N GLY A 63 36.95 -8.80 5.28
CA GLY A 63 37.84 -9.68 6.04
C GLY A 63 39.06 -10.19 5.26
N SER A 64 39.11 -10.00 3.93
CA SER A 64 40.14 -10.61 3.08
C SER A 64 41.28 -9.68 2.66
N SER A 65 41.25 -8.38 3.00
CA SER A 65 42.28 -7.41 2.61
C SER A 65 43.33 -7.17 3.70
N SER A 66 44.14 -8.18 4.03
CA SER A 66 45.29 -8.01 4.93
C SER A 66 46.62 -8.59 4.42
N ARG A 67 46.72 -9.01 3.15
CA ARG A 67 48.00 -9.53 2.61
C ARG A 67 48.19 -9.17 1.15
N GLY A 68 49.02 -8.16 0.88
CA GLY A 68 49.45 -7.82 -0.48
C GLY A 68 50.10 -6.45 -0.58
N ASP A 69 50.96 -6.10 0.39
CA ASP A 69 51.85 -4.94 0.32
C ASP A 69 53.26 -5.40 0.74
N TRP A 70 53.78 -6.37 -0.02
CA TRP A 70 55.16 -6.87 -0.02
C TRP A 70 55.60 -7.03 -1.48
#